data_AF-A0A2E5K505-F1
#
_entry.id   AF-A0A2E5K505-F1
#
_cell.length_a   1.000
_cell.length_b   1.000
_cell.length_c   1.000
_cell.angle_alpha   90.00
_cell.angle_beta   90.00
_cell.angle_gamma   90.00
#
_symmetry.space_group_name_H-M   'P 1'
#
loop_
_entity.id
_entity.type
_entity.pdbx_description
1 polymer ?
#
loop_
_entity_poly.entity_id
_entity_poly.type
_entity_poly.pdbx_seq_one_letter_code
_entity_poly.pdbx_strand_id
1 'polypeptide(L)'
;MPHSFIKRITIIISFGSLLSFLAQASDPYDNYTDWAINSGDKKGNQYSELAYIHAANVQHLKLAWEYKVNDATDASKMHSNPIIIDGLMYFTTSSLQAVAIDAGTGKEV
;
A
#
# COMPACT_ATOMS: atom_id res chain seq x y z
N MET A 1 -18.27 58.61 -46.24
CA MET A 1 -17.42 59.05 -45.12
C MET A 1 -18.21 58.87 -43.82
N PRO A 2 -17.55 58.50 -42.70
CA PRO A 2 -17.78 57.29 -41.88
C PRO A 2 -18.71 57.56 -40.67
N HIS A 3 -19.19 56.59 -39.88
CA HIS A 3 -18.41 55.78 -38.94
C HIS A 3 -19.16 54.51 -38.49
N SER A 4 -18.42 53.41 -38.48
CA SER A 4 -18.71 52.17 -37.76
C SER A 4 -18.62 52.38 -36.25
N PHE A 5 -19.50 51.72 -35.48
CA PHE A 5 -19.17 51.33 -34.10
C PHE A 5 -19.84 49.98 -33.78
N ILE A 6 -18.99 48.96 -33.68
CA ILE A 6 -19.30 47.58 -33.33
C ILE A 6 -19.74 47.54 -31.85
N LYS A 7 -20.95 47.06 -31.59
CA LYS A 7 -21.44 46.80 -30.23
C LYS A 7 -20.76 45.53 -29.69
N ARG A 8 -19.95 45.69 -28.65
CA ARG A 8 -19.30 44.59 -27.93
C ARG A 8 -20.36 43.77 -27.19
N ILE A 9 -20.56 42.52 -27.61
CA ILE A 9 -21.36 41.54 -26.87
C ILE A 9 -20.49 41.02 -25.72
N THR A 10 -20.83 41.40 -24.50
CA THR A 10 -20.22 40.83 -23.28
C THR A 10 -21.07 39.65 -22.84
N ILE A 11 -20.54 38.44 -22.97
CA ILE A 11 -21.15 37.22 -22.43
C ILE A 11 -20.84 37.20 -20.93
N ILE A 12 -21.88 37.40 -20.10
CA ILE A 12 -21.79 37.18 -18.66
C ILE A 12 -22.03 35.68 -18.44
N ILE A 13 -20.96 34.93 -18.22
CA ILE A 13 -21.04 33.53 -17.76
C ILE A 13 -21.47 33.57 -16.30
N SER A 14 -22.64 33.02 -16.04
CA SER A 14 -23.26 32.87 -14.72
C SER A 14 -22.34 32.13 -13.74
N PHE A 15 -22.07 32.78 -12.61
CA PHE A 15 -21.28 32.32 -11.47
C PHE A 15 -22.08 31.31 -10.63
N GLY A 16 -21.52 30.14 -10.33
CA GLY A 16 -22.02 29.30 -9.23
C GLY A 16 -22.37 27.84 -9.53
N SER A 17 -21.89 27.25 -10.63
CA SER A 17 -21.78 25.78 -10.72
C SER A 17 -20.35 25.36 -10.39
N LEU A 18 -20.21 24.22 -9.71
CA LEU A 18 -18.97 23.51 -9.35
C LEU A 18 -18.20 24.08 -8.16
N LEU A 19 -18.43 23.48 -6.99
CA LEU A 19 -17.36 23.15 -6.04
C LEU A 19 -17.73 21.89 -5.26
N SER A 20 -18.08 20.83 -6.00
CA SER A 20 -17.96 19.46 -5.48
C SER A 20 -16.51 19.03 -5.70
N PHE A 21 -15.61 19.50 -4.85
CA PHE A 21 -14.31 18.85 -4.73
C PHE A 21 -14.58 17.51 -4.06
N LEU A 22 -14.70 16.44 -4.86
CA LEU A 22 -14.62 15.10 -4.32
C LEU A 22 -13.22 15.01 -3.71
N ALA A 23 -13.13 15.09 -2.38
CA ALA A 23 -11.92 14.69 -1.69
C ALA A 23 -11.70 13.23 -2.08
N GLN A 24 -10.74 12.98 -2.96
CA GLN A 24 -10.28 11.63 -3.25
C GLN A 24 -9.73 11.11 -1.93
N ALA A 25 -10.44 10.17 -1.29
CA ALA A 25 -9.95 9.52 -0.11
C ALA A 25 -8.60 8.88 -0.46
N SER A 26 -7.54 9.25 0.26
CA SER A 26 -6.25 8.57 0.18
C SER A 26 -6.46 7.14 0.65
N ASP A 27 -5.91 6.18 -0.08
CA ASP A 27 -5.91 4.79 0.36
C ASP A 27 -5.01 4.69 1.59
N PRO A 28 -5.54 4.36 2.78
CA PRO A 28 -4.73 4.29 4.00
C PRO A 28 -3.64 3.22 3.90
N TYR A 29 -3.79 2.24 3.00
CA TYR A 29 -2.84 1.13 2.81
C TYR A 29 -1.75 1.42 1.78
N ASP A 30 -1.88 2.49 0.99
CA ASP A 30 -0.86 2.91 0.01
C ASP A 30 0.08 3.94 0.65
N ASN A 31 0.93 3.45 1.54
CA ASN A 31 1.88 4.26 2.29
C ASN A 31 3.25 3.56 2.39
N TYR A 32 4.27 4.23 2.92
CA TYR A 32 5.65 3.71 3.00
C TYR A 32 6.04 3.15 4.37
N THR A 33 5.10 3.06 5.31
CA THR A 33 5.32 2.60 6.68
C THR A 33 4.68 1.26 6.99
N ASP A 34 3.59 0.92 6.30
CA ASP A 34 2.92 -0.37 6.38
C ASP A 34 3.33 -1.27 5.20
N TRP A 35 2.88 -2.53 5.24
CA TRP A 35 3.07 -3.48 4.14
C TRP A 35 1.74 -4.15 3.79
N ALA A 36 0.70 -3.34 3.60
CA ALA A 36 -0.66 -3.81 3.34
C ALA A 36 -0.89 -4.20 1.86
N ILE A 37 -0.03 -3.73 0.95
CA ILE A 37 -0.07 -4.02 -0.47
C ILE A 37 1.11 -4.93 -0.83
N ASN A 38 0.86 -5.95 -1.65
CA ASN A 38 1.92 -6.80 -2.16
C ASN A 38 2.98 -5.95 -2.87
N SER A 39 4.26 -6.15 -2.54
CA SER A 39 5.37 -5.34 -3.04
C SER A 39 5.43 -3.90 -2.51
N GLY A 40 4.79 -3.63 -1.36
CA GLY A 40 4.97 -2.42 -0.55
C GLY A 40 3.92 -1.34 -0.83
N ASP A 41 3.83 -0.87 -2.06
CA ASP A 41 2.91 0.21 -2.49
C ASP A 41 2.23 -0.14 -3.83
N LYS A 42 1.30 0.71 -4.30
CA LYS A 42 0.67 0.52 -5.62
C LYS A 42 1.64 0.61 -6.80
N LYS A 43 2.85 1.11 -6.59
CA LYS A 43 3.91 1.17 -7.61
C LYS A 43 4.78 -0.10 -7.60
N GLY A 44 4.66 -0.95 -6.58
CA GLY A 44 5.42 -2.17 -6.40
C GLY A 44 6.93 -1.93 -6.20
N ASN A 45 7.30 -0.81 -5.58
CA ASN A 45 8.71 -0.40 -5.48
C ASN A 45 9.52 -1.11 -4.36
N GLN A 46 8.84 -1.89 -3.50
CA GLN A 46 9.46 -2.61 -2.38
C GLN A 46 10.24 -1.68 -1.41
N TYR A 47 9.78 -0.44 -1.25
CA TYR A 47 10.42 0.57 -0.40
C TYR A 47 9.66 0.78 0.92
N SER A 48 10.41 0.99 2.00
CA SER A 48 9.88 1.45 3.28
C SER A 48 10.65 2.66 3.79
N GLU A 49 9.94 3.63 4.37
CA GLU A 49 10.51 4.81 5.04
C GLU A 49 10.93 4.52 6.49
N LEU A 50 10.66 3.32 7.01
CA LEU A 50 11.06 2.93 8.36
C LEU A 50 12.58 2.89 8.51
N ALA A 51 13.10 3.59 9.52
CA ALA A 51 14.53 3.70 9.79
C ALA A 51 14.96 3.10 11.14
N TYR A 52 14.09 2.33 11.81
CA TYR A 52 14.42 1.66 13.08
C TYR A 52 15.58 0.66 12.92
N ILE A 53 15.66 -0.01 11.78
CA ILE A 53 16.77 -0.88 11.39
C ILE A 53 17.58 -0.14 10.33
N HIS A 54 18.88 -0.04 10.53
CA HIS A 54 19.80 0.69 9.65
C HIS A 54 21.21 0.05 9.68
N ALA A 55 22.09 0.48 8.78
CA ALA A 55 23.41 -0.12 8.58
C ALA A 55 24.26 -0.25 9.86
N ALA A 56 24.13 0.69 10.80
CA ALA A 56 24.87 0.66 12.06
C ALA A 56 24.27 -0.24 13.16
N ASN A 57 23.04 -0.77 13.01
CA ASN A 57 22.40 -1.61 14.04
C ASN A 57 21.88 -2.97 13.54
N VAL A 58 21.89 -3.22 12.23
CA VAL A 58 21.37 -4.46 11.62
C VAL A 58 22.02 -5.73 12.19
N GLN A 59 23.27 -5.63 12.64
CA GLN A 59 24.01 -6.72 13.27
C GLN A 59 23.44 -7.16 14.64
N HIS A 60 22.52 -6.40 15.23
CA HIS A 60 21.89 -6.73 16.52
C HIS A 60 20.55 -7.48 16.36
N LEU A 61 20.08 -7.71 15.14
CA LEU A 61 18.84 -8.44 14.90
C LEU A 61 18.90 -9.86 15.45
N LYS A 62 17.78 -10.30 16.01
CA LYS A 62 17.58 -11.65 16.53
C LYS A 62 16.27 -12.19 15.99
N LEU A 63 16.18 -13.51 15.90
CA LEU A 63 14.93 -14.20 15.59
C LEU A 63 13.87 -13.84 16.64
N ALA A 64 12.75 -13.28 16.21
CA ALA A 64 11.62 -12.99 17.08
C ALA A 64 10.71 -14.22 17.25
N TRP A 65 10.40 -14.91 16.15
CA TRP A 65 9.61 -16.13 16.12
C TRP A 65 9.82 -16.87 14.78
N GLU A 66 9.42 -18.14 14.72
CA GLU A 66 9.40 -18.96 13.50
C GLU A 66 8.01 -19.62 13.37
N TYR A 67 7.47 -19.64 12.16
CA TYR A 67 6.24 -20.36 11.82
C TYR A 67 6.56 -21.52 10.87
N LYS A 68 6.17 -22.73 11.25
CA LYS A 68 6.49 -23.94 10.48
C LYS A 68 5.32 -24.40 9.61
N VAL A 69 5.50 -24.28 8.30
CA VAL A 69 4.59 -24.82 7.29
C VAL A 69 4.90 -26.30 7.06
N ASN A 70 3.93 -27.19 7.29
CA ASN A 70 4.12 -28.65 7.21
C ASN A 70 3.50 -29.28 5.94
N ASP A 71 3.41 -28.52 4.85
CA ASP A 71 2.77 -28.95 3.59
C ASP A 71 3.74 -29.10 2.40
N ALA A 72 5.04 -28.93 2.66
CA ALA A 72 6.06 -28.96 1.63
C ALA A 72 6.51 -30.39 1.28
N THR A 73 6.77 -30.59 -0.01
CA THR A 73 7.47 -31.75 -0.60
C THR A 73 8.87 -31.33 -1.04
N ASP A 74 9.73 -32.27 -1.44
CA ASP A 74 11.08 -31.98 -1.96
C ASP A 74 11.06 -31.03 -3.18
N ALA A 75 9.95 -30.99 -3.93
CA ALA A 75 9.75 -30.11 -5.07
C ALA A 75 9.08 -28.78 -4.71
N SER A 76 8.56 -28.62 -3.50
CA SER A 76 7.82 -27.42 -3.09
C SER A 76 8.71 -26.18 -3.09
N LYS A 77 8.20 -25.10 -3.66
CA LYS A 77 8.79 -23.76 -3.59
C LYS A 77 7.79 -22.84 -2.91
N MET A 78 8.19 -22.21 -1.82
CA MET A 78 7.38 -21.18 -1.19
C MET A 78 7.78 -19.84 -1.79
N HIS A 79 6.85 -19.23 -2.53
CA HIS A 79 6.96 -17.86 -2.97
C HIS A 79 5.85 -17.08 -2.29
N SER A 80 6.22 -16.26 -1.30
CA SER A 80 5.26 -15.39 -0.64
C SER A 80 5.90 -14.05 -0.34
N ASN A 81 5.16 -12.98 -0.61
CA ASN A 81 5.43 -11.64 -0.13
C ASN A 81 4.24 -11.30 0.77
N PRO A 82 4.35 -11.60 2.08
CA PRO A 82 3.25 -11.46 3.02
C PRO A 82 2.76 -10.01 3.08
N ILE A 83 1.47 -9.82 3.33
CA ILE A 83 0.93 -8.50 3.66
C ILE A 83 0.61 -8.43 5.15
N ILE A 84 0.71 -7.24 5.73
CA ILE A 84 0.40 -7.00 7.13
C ILE A 84 -0.68 -5.93 7.22
N ILE A 85 -1.80 -6.27 7.87
CA ILE A 85 -2.93 -5.37 8.09
C ILE A 85 -3.39 -5.54 9.53
N ASP A 86 -3.51 -4.44 10.28
CA ASP A 86 -3.98 -4.41 11.67
C ASP A 86 -3.26 -5.40 12.61
N GLY A 87 -1.95 -5.62 12.39
CA GLY A 87 -1.13 -6.52 13.19
C GLY A 87 -1.21 -8.00 12.81
N LEU A 88 -2.02 -8.37 11.82
CA LEU A 88 -2.07 -9.71 11.24
C LEU A 88 -1.23 -9.79 9.97
N MET A 89 -0.38 -10.82 9.89
CA MET A 89 0.39 -11.16 8.70
C MET A 89 -0.33 -12.27 7.91
N TYR A 90 -0.57 -12.02 6.64
CA TYR A 90 -1.22 -12.94 5.71
C TYR A 90 -0.23 -13.42 4.66
N PHE A 91 -0.17 -14.73 4.45
CA PHE A 91 0.71 -15.34 3.45
C PHE A 91 0.11 -16.65 2.92
N THR A 92 0.75 -17.19 1.88
CA THR A 92 0.36 -18.47 1.26
C THR A 92 1.42 -19.53 1.50
N THR A 93 0.98 -20.74 1.86
CA THR A 93 1.87 -21.90 1.99
C THR A 93 2.31 -22.45 0.63
N SER A 94 3.14 -23.48 0.64
CA SER A 94 3.62 -24.10 -0.60
C SER A 94 2.52 -24.84 -1.38
N SER A 95 1.46 -25.29 -0.69
CA SER A 95 0.25 -25.85 -1.31
C SER A 95 -0.83 -24.81 -1.64
N LEU A 96 -0.50 -23.51 -1.59
CA LEU A 96 -1.41 -22.38 -1.84
C LEU A 96 -2.55 -22.23 -0.82
N GLN A 97 -2.34 -22.67 0.42
CA GLN A 97 -3.27 -22.38 1.51
C GLN A 97 -3.03 -20.98 2.06
N ALA A 98 -4.10 -20.21 2.27
CA ALA A 98 -4.02 -18.91 2.93
C ALA A 98 -3.89 -19.11 4.44
N VAL A 99 -2.93 -18.41 5.05
CA VAL A 99 -2.66 -18.44 6.48
C VAL A 99 -2.63 -17.01 7.01
N ALA A 100 -3.20 -16.80 8.20
CA ALA A 100 -3.12 -15.57 8.95
C ALA A 100 -2.45 -15.85 10.30
N ILE A 101 -1.46 -15.04 10.68
CA ILE A 101 -0.80 -15.11 11.98
C ILE A 101 -0.75 -13.71 12.61
N ASP A 102 -0.74 -13.64 13.93
CA ASP A 102 -0.35 -12.42 14.65
C ASP A 102 1.13 -12.11 14.36
N ALA A 103 1.41 -10.93 13.80
CA ALA A 103 2.75 -10.56 13.33
C ALA A 103 3.75 -10.33 14.48
N GLY A 104 3.26 -10.07 15.69
CA GLY A 104 4.10 -9.87 16.87
C GLY A 104 4.55 -11.19 17.51
N THR A 105 3.72 -12.22 17.44
CA THR A 105 3.91 -13.47 18.18
C THR A 105 4.13 -14.71 17.30
N GLY A 106 3.77 -14.64 16.01
CA GLY A 106 3.85 -15.76 15.07
C GLY A 106 2.77 -16.83 15.26
N LYS A 107 1.72 -16.56 16.05
CA LYS A 107 0.63 -17.51 16.30
C LYS A 107 -0.46 -17.39 15.24
N GLU A 108 -0.92 -18.51 14.72
CA GLU A 108 -2.07 -18.59 13.82
C GLU A 108 -3.35 -18.12 14.52
N VAL A 109 -4.26 -17.49 13.75
CA VAL A 109 -5.55 -16.94 14.20
C VAL A 109 -6.72 -17.56 13.46
#